data_AF-A0A7C6L6R4-F1
#
_entry.id   AF-A0A7C6L6R4-F1
#
_cell.length_a   1.000
_cell.length_b   1.000
_cell.length_c   1.000
_cell.angle_alpha   90.00
_cell.angle_beta   90.00
_cell.angle_gamma   90.00
#
_symmetry.space_group_name_H-M   'P 1'
#
loop_
_entity.id
_entity.type
_entity.pdbx_description
1 polymer ?
#
loop_
_entity_poly.entity_id
_entity_poly.type
_entity_poly.pdbx_seq_one_letter_code
_entity_poly.pdbx_strand_id
1 'polypeptide(L)' 'MIKQIKDVVQDVAPTAKTILFGSEARGEARPDSDID' A
#
# COMPACT_ATOMS: atom_id res chain seq x y z
N MET A 1 -3.23 7.87 -1.07
CA MET A 1 -3.88 6.59 -0.74
C MET A 1 -2.98 5.66 0.08
N ILE A 2 -1.83 5.19 -0.43
CA ILE A 2 -0.96 4.23 0.30
C ILE A 2 -0.61 4.67 1.72
N LYS A 3 -0.24 5.94 1.92
CA LYS A 3 0.04 6.47 3.26
C LYS A 3 -1.16 6.31 4.21
N GLN A 4 -2.37 6.55 3.75
CA GLN A 4 -3.59 6.41 4.57
C GLN A 4 -3.86 4.94 4.91
N ILE A 5 -3.64 4.01 3.97
CA ILE A 5 -3.76 2.57 4.23
C ILE A 5 -2.73 2.15 5.29
N LYS A 6 -1.48 2.59 5.15
CA LYS A 6 -0.44 2.33 6.15
C LYS A 6 -0.80 2.89 7.53
N ASP A 7 -1.27 4.13 7.60
CA ASP A 7 -1.64 4.78 8.85
C ASP A 7 -2.77 4.01 9.55
N VAL A 8 -3.78 3.53 8.79
CA VAL A 8 -4.86 2.69 9.33
C VAL A 8 -4.36 1.33 9.79
N VAL A 9 -3.54 0.61 8.99
CA VAL A 9 -3.00 -0.70 9.39
C VAL A 9 -2.17 -0.59 10.65
N GLN A 10 -1.38 0.48 10.80
CA GLN A 10 -0.57 0.71 11.98
C GLN A 10 -1.43 0.99 13.24
N ASP A 11 -2.61 1.57 13.08
CA ASP A 11 -3.55 1.83 14.17
C ASP A 11 -4.28 0.54 14.61
N VAL A 12 -4.82 -0.23 13.65
CA VAL A 12 -5.63 -1.42 13.96
C VAL A 12 -4.79 -2.66 14.26
N ALA A 13 -3.61 -2.78 13.66
CA ALA A 13 -2.70 -3.92 13.82
C ALA A 13 -1.24 -3.44 13.88
N PRO A 14 -0.80 -2.85 15.01
CA PRO A 14 0.51 -2.20 15.11
C PRO A 14 1.72 -3.11 14.86
N THR A 15 1.54 -4.42 15.01
CA THR A 15 2.59 -5.42 14.78
C THR A 15 2.52 -6.05 13.39
N ALA A 16 1.53 -5.70 12.58
CA ALA A 16 1.40 -6.22 11.21
C ALA A 16 2.48 -5.62 10.31
N LYS A 17 2.95 -6.45 9.37
CA LYS A 17 3.87 -6.01 8.31
C LYS A 17 3.08 -5.86 7.01
N THR A 18 3.00 -4.63 6.51
CA THR A 18 2.47 -4.35 5.17
C THR A 18 3.61 -4.30 4.16
N ILE A 19 3.42 -4.91 3.00
CA ILE A 19 4.38 -4.91 1.90
C ILE A 19 3.64 -4.44 0.66
N LEU A 20 4.21 -3.49 -0.07
CA LEU A 20 3.69 -3.00 -1.34
C LEU A 20 4.31 -3.79 -2.48
N PHE A 21 3.47 -4.26 -3.40
CA PHE A 21 3.86 -5.01 -4.59
C PHE A 21 3.32 -4.33 -5.86
N GLY A 22 3.45 -5.04 -6.99
CA GLY A 22 2.84 -4.61 -8.24
C GLY A 22 3.50 -3.40 -8.90
N SER A 23 2.78 -2.81 -9.84
CA SER A 23 3.23 -1.66 -10.64
C SER A 23 3.50 -0.43 -9.77
N GLU A 24 2.74 -0.26 -8.69
CA GLU A 24 2.89 0.84 -7.74
C GLU A 24 4.24 0.77 -7.00
N ALA A 25 4.67 -0.42 -6.56
CA ALA A 25 6.01 -0.61 -5.97
C ALA A 25 7.16 -0.33 -6.95
N ARG A 26 6.92 -0.52 -8.26
CA ARG A 26 7.93 -0.32 -9.32
C ARG A 26 7.91 1.08 -9.95
N GLY A 27 6.93 1.91 -9.62
CA GLY A 27 6.74 3.22 -10.27
C GLY A 27 6.19 3.14 -11.70
N GLU A 28 5.53 2.03 -12.03
CA GLU A 28 4.92 1.75 -13.34
C GLU A 28 3.40 1.87 -13.31
N ALA A 29 2.83 2.30 -12.17
CA ALA A 29 1.39 2.40 -11.99
C ALA A 29 0.77 3.41 -12.96
N ARG A 30 -0.38 3.01 -13.50
CA ARG A 30 -1.25 3.83 -14.33
C ARG A 30 -2.49 4.22 -13.52
N PRO A 31 -3.26 5.24 -13.95
CA PRO A 31 -4.46 5.66 -13.21
C PRO A 31 -5.51 4.56 -12.98
N ASP A 32 -5.51 3.52 -13.80
CA ASP A 32 -6.39 2.35 -13.75
C ASP A 32 -5.71 1.09 -13.18
N SER A 33 -4.49 1.20 -12.66
CA SER A 33 -3.79 0.08 -12.02
C SER A 33 -4.36 -0.25 -10.64
N ASP A 34 -4.37 -1.53 -10.33
CA ASP A 34 -4.59 -2.02 -8.97
C ASP A 34 -3.40 -1.66 -8.06
N ILE A 35 -3.63 -1.75 -6.74
CA ILE A 35 -2.60 -1.58 -5.71
C ILE A 35 -2.55 -2.88 -4.92
N ASP A 36 -1.40 -3.55 -4.99
CA ASP A 36 -1.09 -4.82 -4.32
C ASP A 36 -0.30 -4.61 -3.02
#